data_AF-A0A935VA47-F1
#
_entry.id   AF-A0A935VA47-F1
#
_cell.length_a   1.000
_cell.length_b   1.000
_cell.length_c   1.000
_cell.angle_alpha   90.00
_cell.angle_beta   90.00
_cell.angle_gamma   90.00
#
_symmetry.space_group_name_H-M   'P 1'
#
loop_
_entity.id
_entity.type
_entity.pdbx_description
1 polymer ?
#
loop_
_entity_poly.entity_id
_entity_poly.type
_entity_poly.pdbx_seq_one_letter_code
_entity_poly.pdbx_strand_id
1 'polypeptide(L)'
;MIEPQGTFLNSAGNSVYLAPFTVPFGGNAMAVINLEARVPISKSIRVVPFYDGGNVFRRIGDIFNPPDVPANDVFRQNLRALWTHTAGIGLRLKTPIGGEFGVDYGRLLNPPRFLIPQTVGPNAIYQLRQDQIHFRFSQAF
;
A
#
# COMPACT_ATOMS: atom_id res chain seq x y z
N MET A 1 23.24 2.08 -11.92
CA MET A 1 21.79 1.90 -11.69
C MET A 1 21.12 3.08 -12.37
N ILE A 2 20.33 2.86 -13.41
CA ILE A 2 19.70 3.96 -14.18
C ILE A 2 18.33 4.21 -13.55
N GLU A 3 18.27 5.33 -12.87
CA GLU A 3 17.08 5.92 -12.29
C GLU A 3 16.23 6.53 -13.43
N PRO A 4 14.96 6.12 -13.65
CA PRO A 4 14.12 6.78 -14.64
C PRO A 4 13.90 8.25 -14.24
N GLN A 5 14.63 9.15 -14.91
CA GLN A 5 14.51 10.60 -14.78
C GLN A 5 13.69 11.12 -15.98
N GLY A 6 12.72 12.01 -15.73
CA GLY A 6 11.90 12.58 -16.78
C GLY A 6 11.03 13.75 -16.33
N THR A 7 10.58 14.54 -17.30
CA THR A 7 9.61 15.63 -17.11
C THR A 7 8.21 15.06 -17.28
N PHE A 8 7.38 15.14 -16.24
CA PHE A 8 5.98 14.74 -16.25
C PHE A 8 5.10 15.99 -16.19
N LEU A 9 3.80 15.86 -16.49
CA LEU A 9 2.84 16.97 -16.38
C LEU A 9 1.93 16.76 -15.16
N ASN A 10 1.66 17.83 -14.40
CA ASN A 10 0.62 17.81 -13.37
C ASN A 10 -0.80 17.94 -13.99
N SER A 11 -1.84 17.87 -13.17
CA SER A 11 -3.24 18.00 -13.61
C SER A 11 -3.60 19.36 -14.23
N ALA A 12 -2.74 20.37 -14.07
CA ALA A 12 -2.85 21.69 -14.69
C ALA A 12 -1.95 21.85 -15.94
N GLY A 13 -1.26 20.80 -16.38
CA GLY A 13 -0.40 20.83 -17.57
C GLY A 13 1.00 21.41 -17.35
N ASN A 14 1.43 21.63 -16.11
CA ASN A 14 2.76 22.16 -15.81
C ASN A 14 3.81 21.03 -15.72
N SER A 15 4.97 21.27 -16.31
CA SER A 15 6.15 20.40 -16.21
C SER A 15 6.62 20.25 -14.77
N VAL A 16 6.64 19.00 -14.28
CA VAL A 16 7.18 18.60 -12.98
C VAL A 16 8.29 17.58 -13.19
N TYR A 17 9.42 17.77 -12.52
CA TYR A 17 10.48 16.77 -12.48
C TYR A 17 10.08 15.69 -11.47
N LEU A 18 9.85 14.46 -11.93
CA LEU A 18 9.72 13.33 -11.01
C LEU A 18 11.08 12.66 -10.94
N ALA A 19 11.69 12.68 -9.74
CA ALA A 19 12.68 11.68 -9.43
C ALA A 19 12.03 10.29 -9.59
N PRO A 20 12.77 9.23 -9.91
CA PRO A 20 12.20 7.90 -9.84
C PRO A 20 11.89 7.62 -8.38
N PHE A 21 10.61 7.67 -8.03
CA PHE A 21 10.13 7.33 -6.69
C PHE A 21 8.89 6.42 -6.76
N THR A 22 8.42 6.08 -7.96
CA THR A 22 7.24 5.21 -8.18
C THR A 22 7.61 3.80 -8.62
N VAL A 23 8.87 3.54 -8.97
CA VAL A 23 9.34 2.18 -9.28
C VAL A 23 9.82 1.53 -7.98
N PRO A 24 9.19 0.44 -7.51
CA PRO A 24 9.68 -0.25 -6.33
C PRO A 24 11.08 -0.79 -6.60
N PHE A 25 12.06 -0.31 -5.84
CA PHE A 25 13.48 -0.66 -6.00
C PHE A 25 13.83 -2.04 -5.40
N GLY A 26 12.88 -2.68 -4.74
CA GLY A 26 13.07 -3.93 -4.01
C GLY A 26 13.89 -3.73 -2.72
N GLY A 27 14.23 -4.85 -2.08
CA GLY A 27 14.99 -4.90 -0.85
C GLY A 27 15.32 -6.35 -0.49
N ASN A 28 16.30 -6.55 0.40
CA ASN A 28 16.78 -7.88 0.76
C ASN A 28 15.99 -8.50 1.93
N ALA A 29 14.95 -7.82 2.41
CA ALA A 29 14.08 -8.30 3.48
C ALA A 29 12.62 -7.95 3.18
N MET A 30 11.71 -8.87 3.47
CA MET A 30 10.28 -8.64 3.37
C MET A 30 9.63 -9.16 4.65
N ALA A 31 8.73 -8.37 5.22
CA ALA A 31 7.92 -8.77 6.37
C ALA A 31 6.45 -8.55 6.03
N VAL A 32 5.63 -9.56 6.28
CA VAL A 32 4.19 -9.56 6.02
C VAL A 32 3.48 -10.24 7.18
N ILE A 33 2.36 -9.64 7.61
CA ILE A 33 1.39 -10.23 8.51
C ILE A 33 0.01 -10.10 7.89
N ASN A 34 -0.81 -11.12 8.11
CA ASN A 34 -2.23 -11.14 7.77
C ASN A 34 -2.96 -11.77 8.94
N LEU A 35 -3.97 -11.08 9.44
CA LEU A 35 -4.86 -11.54 10.50
C LEU A 35 -6.29 -11.45 9.99
N GLU A 36 -7.00 -12.58 9.99
CA GLU A 36 -8.41 -12.66 9.61
C GLU A 36 -9.21 -13.34 10.72
N ALA A 37 -10.35 -12.79 11.09
CA ALA A 37 -11.32 -13.48 11.94
C ALA A 37 -12.60 -13.77 11.14
N ARG A 38 -12.95 -15.05 11.01
CA ARG A 38 -14.11 -15.49 10.21
C ARG A 38 -15.31 -15.70 11.13
N VAL A 39 -16.27 -14.79 11.07
CA VAL A 39 -17.46 -14.81 11.94
C VAL A 39 -18.67 -15.23 11.11
N PRO A 40 -19.22 -16.44 11.32
CA PRO A 40 -20.45 -16.87 10.66
C PRO A 40 -21.64 -16.11 11.27
N ILE A 41 -22.30 -15.27 10.49
CA ILE A 41 -23.51 -14.55 10.91
C ILE A 41 -24.75 -15.39 10.63
N SER A 42 -24.75 -16.15 9.53
CA SER A 42 -25.80 -17.10 9.19
C SER A 42 -25.23 -18.26 8.35
N LYS A 43 -26.09 -19.19 7.92
CA LYS A 43 -25.68 -20.29 7.02
C LYS A 43 -25.11 -19.80 5.70
N SER A 44 -25.53 -18.61 5.25
CA SER A 44 -25.20 -18.03 3.95
C SER A 44 -24.37 -16.75 4.04
N ILE A 45 -24.25 -16.13 5.22
CA ILE A 45 -23.53 -14.87 5.41
C ILE A 45 -22.40 -15.05 6.41
N ARG A 46 -21.21 -14.59 6.05
CA ARG A 46 -20.05 -14.50 6.93
C ARG A 46 -19.42 -13.12 6.84
N VAL A 47 -18.97 -12.63 7.98
CA VAL A 47 -18.20 -11.38 8.08
C VAL A 47 -16.76 -11.72 8.43
N VAL A 48 -15.82 -10.98 7.84
CA VAL A 48 -14.38 -11.21 7.96
C VAL A 48 -13.67 -9.89 8.22
N PRO A 49 -13.62 -9.39 9.47
CA PRO A 49 -12.63 -8.37 9.81
C PRO A 49 -11.22 -8.90 9.52
N PHE A 50 -10.38 -8.04 8.95
CA PHE A 50 -9.01 -8.36 8.61
C PHE A 50 -8.05 -7.21 8.93
N TYR A 51 -6.80 -7.58 9.17
CA TYR A 51 -5.68 -6.66 9.31
C TYR A 51 -4.48 -7.22 8.54
N ASP A 52 -4.01 -6.46 7.58
CA ASP A 52 -2.86 -6.79 6.75
C ASP A 52 -1.76 -5.78 7.00
N GLY A 53 -0.52 -6.22 7.11
CA GLY A 53 0.61 -5.31 7.27
C GLY A 53 1.86 -5.89 6.64
N GLY A 54 2.73 -5.02 6.18
CA GLY A 54 4.01 -5.45 5.64
C GLY A 54 4.70 -4.38 4.83
N ASN A 55 5.97 -4.61 4.54
CA ASN A 55 6.70 -3.87 3.52
C ASN A 55 7.93 -4.66 3.07
N VAL A 56 8.57 -4.19 2.02
CA VAL A 56 9.90 -4.60 1.58
C VAL A 56 10.92 -3.61 2.13
N PHE A 57 11.91 -4.13 2.84
CA PHE A 57 12.95 -3.38 3.53
C PHE A 57 14.32 -3.64 2.91
N ARG A 58 15.22 -2.66 2.98
CA ARG A 58 16.58 -2.82 2.43
C ARG A 58 17.38 -3.85 3.23
N ARG A 59 17.24 -3.86 4.55
CA ARG A 59 17.88 -4.78 5.49
C ARG A 59 16.87 -5.30 6.51
N ILE A 60 17.12 -6.47 7.08
CA ILE A 60 16.28 -7.06 8.14
C ILE A 60 16.16 -6.12 9.35
N GLY A 61 17.26 -5.46 9.74
CA GLY A 61 17.26 -4.53 10.87
C GLY A 61 16.34 -3.31 10.69
N ASP A 62 16.07 -2.91 9.44
CA ASP A 62 15.24 -1.74 9.12
C ASP A 62 13.76 -1.97 9.47
N ILE A 63 13.34 -3.24 9.64
CA ILE A 63 11.98 -3.61 10.07
C ILE A 63 11.70 -3.04 11.46
N PHE A 64 12.68 -3.14 12.36
CA PHE A 64 12.54 -2.73 13.77
C PHE A 64 13.18 -1.37 14.05
N ASN A 65 14.20 -0.99 13.27
CA ASN A 65 14.93 0.26 13.41
C ASN A 65 14.94 0.99 12.06
N PRO A 66 13.85 1.69 11.70
CA PRO A 66 13.79 2.41 10.45
C PRO A 66 14.96 3.41 10.33
N PRO A 67 15.60 3.54 9.15
CA PRO A 67 16.70 4.48 8.97
C PRO A 67 16.31 5.90 9.37
N ASP A 68 17.18 6.55 10.15
CA ASP A 68 17.09 7.99 10.40
C ASP A 68 17.70 8.72 9.19
N VAL A 69 16.85 9.46 8.48
CA VAL A 69 17.22 10.12 7.24
C VAL A 69 17.03 11.63 7.45
N PRO A 70 18.05 12.46 7.15
CA PRO A 70 17.92 13.90 7.20
C PRO A 70 16.75 14.41 6.33
N ALA A 71 16.01 15.41 6.81
CA ALA A 71 14.83 15.94 6.11
C ALA A 71 15.17 16.60 4.75
N ASN A 72 16.42 17.03 4.56
CA ASN A 72 16.91 17.62 3.32
C ASN A 72 17.33 16.58 2.25
N ASP A 73 17.47 15.30 2.61
CA ASP A 73 17.82 14.23 1.67
C ASP A 73 16.57 13.58 1.08
N VAL A 74 15.94 14.27 0.12
CA VAL A 74 14.67 13.85 -0.50
C VAL A 74 14.76 12.45 -1.10
N PHE A 75 15.90 12.12 -1.71
CA PHE A 75 16.12 10.81 -2.30
C PHE A 75 16.07 9.70 -1.25
N ARG A 76 16.85 9.82 -0.18
CA ARG A 76 16.84 8.82 0.90
C ARG A 76 15.52 8.80 1.67
N GLN A 77 14.81 9.93 1.78
CA GLN A 77 13.47 9.97 2.38
C GLN A 77 12.49 9.08 1.59
N ASN A 78 12.52 9.15 0.27
CA ASN A 78 11.67 8.32 -0.59
C ASN A 78 12.08 6.84 -0.59
N LEU A 79 13.34 6.53 -0.30
CA LEU A 79 13.83 5.15 -0.16
C LEU A 79 13.60 4.57 1.25
N ARG A 80 13.05 5.35 2.18
CA ARG A 80 12.80 4.90 3.54
C ARG A 80 11.61 3.93 3.56
N ALA A 81 11.91 2.65 3.68
CA ALA A 81 10.89 1.62 3.86
C ALA A 81 10.33 1.67 5.28
N LEU A 82 9.02 1.91 5.38
CA LEU A 82 8.29 1.94 6.65
C LEU A 82 7.19 0.89 6.66
N TRP A 83 6.91 0.34 7.84
CA TRP A 83 5.79 -0.60 8.01
C TRP A 83 4.48 0.03 7.52
N THR A 84 3.82 -0.56 6.51
CA THR A 84 2.50 -0.13 6.05
C THR A 84 1.46 -1.18 6.43
N HIS A 85 0.23 -0.76 6.70
CA HIS A 85 -0.82 -1.67 7.12
C HIS A 85 -2.23 -1.16 6.81
N THR A 86 -3.12 -2.11 6.62
CA THR A 86 -4.52 -1.97 6.23
C THR A 86 -5.37 -2.67 7.27
N ALA A 87 -6.48 -2.04 7.64
CA ALA A 87 -7.56 -2.71 8.35
C ALA A 87 -8.80 -2.70 7.47
N GLY A 88 -9.61 -3.74 7.57
CA GLY A 88 -10.81 -3.82 6.75
C GLY A 88 -11.81 -4.85 7.23
N ILE A 89 -12.89 -4.94 6.46
CA ILE A 89 -14.00 -5.84 6.71
C ILE A 89 -14.47 -6.46 5.39
N GLY A 90 -14.61 -7.78 5.41
CA GLY A 90 -15.14 -8.58 4.33
C GLY A 90 -16.55 -9.04 4.62
N LEU A 91 -17.43 -8.98 3.62
CA LEU A 91 -18.69 -9.71 3.57
C LEU A 91 -18.54 -10.89 2.63
N ARG A 92 -19.07 -12.05 3.03
CA ARG A 92 -19.09 -13.28 2.25
C ARG A 92 -20.51 -13.80 2.16
N LEU A 93 -20.94 -14.10 0.94
CA LEU A 93 -22.28 -14.56 0.60
C LEU A 93 -22.16 -15.89 -0.15
N LYS A 94 -22.68 -16.96 0.44
CA LYS A 94 -22.80 -18.25 -0.27
C LYS A 94 -23.84 -18.12 -1.37
N THR A 95 -23.47 -18.54 -2.57
CA THR A 95 -24.37 -18.53 -3.72
C THR A 95 -25.09 -19.88 -3.86
N PRO A 96 -26.33 -19.91 -4.38
CA PRO A 96 -27.07 -21.16 -4.60
C PRO A 96 -26.39 -22.13 -5.57
N ILE A 97 -25.49 -21.64 -6.41
CA ILE A 97 -24.77 -22.40 -7.44
C ILE A 97 -23.45 -23.03 -6.94
N GLY A 98 -23.23 -23.10 -5.62
CA GLY A 98 -22.08 -23.81 -5.04
C GLY A 98 -20.80 -22.99 -4.93
N GLY A 99 -20.90 -21.66 -4.79
CA GLY A 99 -19.75 -20.77 -4.62
C GLY A 99 -19.92 -19.76 -3.49
N GLU A 100 -18.96 -18.84 -3.38
CA GLU A 100 -19.03 -17.70 -2.47
C GLU A 100 -18.65 -16.42 -3.21
N PHE A 101 -19.52 -15.42 -3.09
CA PHE A 101 -19.25 -14.04 -3.50
C PHE A 101 -18.76 -13.25 -2.29
N GLY A 102 -17.64 -12.57 -2.45
CA GLY A 102 -17.02 -11.76 -1.41
C GLY A 102 -16.88 -10.31 -1.82
N VAL A 103 -17.16 -9.41 -0.88
CA VAL A 103 -16.85 -7.98 -0.98
C VAL A 103 -15.96 -7.62 0.19
N ASP A 104 -14.80 -7.03 -0.07
CA ASP A 104 -13.87 -6.54 0.96
C ASP A 104 -13.75 -5.03 0.85
N TYR A 105 -13.93 -4.33 1.97
CA TYR A 105 -13.52 -2.94 2.10
C TYR A 105 -12.28 -2.88 2.99
N GLY A 106 -11.21 -2.26 2.50
CA GLY A 106 -9.97 -2.06 3.22
C GLY A 106 -9.55 -0.60 3.22
N ARG A 107 -9.03 -0.15 4.37
CA ARG A 107 -8.44 1.18 4.54
C ARG A 107 -6.98 1.08 4.94
N LEU A 108 -6.10 1.62 4.10
CA LEU A 108 -4.66 1.75 4.33
C LEU A 108 -4.41 2.81 5.42
N LEU A 109 -4.10 2.34 6.63
CA LEU A 109 -3.98 3.19 7.82
C LEU A 109 -2.65 3.93 7.87
N ASN A 110 -1.59 3.34 7.32
CA ASN A 110 -0.28 3.98 7.21
C ASN A 110 0.23 3.98 5.76
N PRO A 111 -0.25 4.89 4.89
CA PRO A 111 0.14 4.92 3.49
C PRO A 111 1.60 5.37 3.34
N PRO A 112 2.36 4.75 2.42
CA PRO A 112 3.65 5.29 1.98
C PRO A 112 3.50 6.73 1.47
N ARG A 113 4.49 7.56 1.81
CA ARG A 113 4.54 8.97 1.43
C ARG A 113 5.80 9.21 0.60
N PHE A 114 5.63 9.91 -0.51
CA PHE A 114 6.74 10.26 -1.40
C PHE A 114 6.82 11.78 -1.54
N LEU A 115 8.02 12.31 -1.39
CA LEU A 115 8.35 13.71 -1.58
C LEU A 115 8.71 13.95 -3.05
N ILE A 116 8.06 14.94 -3.65
CA ILE A 116 8.31 15.38 -5.02
C ILE A 116 8.99 16.76 -4.95
N PRO A 117 10.29 16.87 -5.27
CA PRO A 117 10.98 18.14 -5.35
C PRO A 117 10.23 19.16 -6.22
N GLN A 118 10.11 20.39 -5.75
CA GLN A 118 9.53 21.50 -6.50
C GLN A 118 10.63 22.53 -6.82
N THR A 119 10.54 23.17 -7.98
CA THR A 119 11.46 24.24 -8.39
C THR A 119 11.25 25.53 -7.60
N VAL A 120 10.03 25.75 -7.11
CA VAL A 120 9.65 26.89 -6.28
C VAL A 120 8.74 26.39 -5.14
N GLY A 121 9.08 26.74 -3.90
CA GLY A 121 8.33 26.34 -2.71
C GLY A 121 8.75 24.97 -2.12
N PRO A 122 8.05 24.50 -1.07
CA PRO A 122 8.38 23.23 -0.41
C PRO A 122 8.06 22.01 -1.29
N ASN A 123 8.66 20.86 -0.98
CA ASN A 123 8.38 19.59 -1.66
C ASN A 123 6.88 19.25 -1.60
N ALA A 124 6.31 18.77 -2.71
CA ALA A 124 4.97 18.22 -2.72
C ALA A 124 4.97 16.80 -2.12
N ILE A 125 3.83 16.38 -1.57
CA ILE A 125 3.68 15.05 -0.96
C ILE A 125 2.69 14.25 -1.82
N TYR A 126 3.16 13.10 -2.33
CA TYR A 126 2.32 12.09 -2.95
C TYR A 126 2.02 10.96 -1.95
N GLN A 127 0.75 10.55 -1.88
CA GLN A 127 0.29 9.44 -1.06
C GLN A 127 -0.65 8.56 -1.89
N LEU A 128 -0.60 7.25 -1.62
CA LEU A 128 -1.53 6.30 -2.23
C LEU A 128 -2.95 6.51 -1.71
N ARG A 129 -3.94 6.17 -2.54
CA ARG A 129 -5.34 6.12 -2.11
C ARG A 129 -5.49 5.12 -0.99
N GLN A 130 -6.15 5.53 0.09
CA GLN A 130 -6.25 4.70 1.29
C GLN A 130 -7.39 3.70 1.24
N ASP A 131 -8.48 4.03 0.57
CA ASP A 131 -9.69 3.21 0.53
C ASP A 131 -9.73 2.35 -0.74
N GLN A 132 -9.98 1.05 -0.56
CA GLN A 132 -10.11 0.09 -1.65
C GLN A 132 -11.29 -0.85 -1.41
N ILE A 133 -11.96 -1.22 -2.50
CA ILE A 133 -13.02 -2.24 -2.51
C ILE A 133 -12.59 -3.35 -3.45
N HIS A 134 -12.60 -4.59 -2.96
CA HIS A 134 -12.29 -5.77 -3.75
C HIS A 134 -13.49 -6.70 -3.83
N PHE A 135 -13.67 -7.31 -4.99
CA PHE A 135 -14.66 -8.34 -5.25
C PHE A 135 -13.97 -9.68 -5.47
N ARG A 136 -14.49 -10.73 -4.85
CA ARG A 136 -13.97 -12.10 -5.01
C ARG A 136 -15.10 -13.04 -5.40
N PHE A 137 -14.81 -13.93 -6.33
CA PHE A 137 -15.67 -15.05 -6.72
C PHE A 137 -14.88 -16.33 -6.50
N SER A 138 -15.45 -17.25 -5.73
CA SER A 138 -14.86 -18.58 -5.52
C SER A 138 -15.83 -19.66 -5.97
N GLN A 139 -15.29 -20.67 -6.65
CA GLN A 139 -16.01 -21.85 -7.10
C GLN A 139 -15.60 -23.03 -6.23
N ALA A 140 -16.56 -23.78 -5.68
CA ALA A 140 -16.29 -25.12 -5.15
C ALA A 140 -16.39 -26.12 -6.31
N PHE A 141 -15.41 -27.03 -6.39
CA PHE A 141 -15.38 -28.13 -7.37
C PHE A 141 -15.97 -29.39 -6.74
#